data_AF-A0A368Y4U0-F1
#
_entry.id   AF-A0A368Y4U0-F1
#
_cell.length_a   1.000
_cell.length_b   1.000
_cell.length_c   1.000
_cell.angle_alpha   90.00
_cell.angle_beta   90.00
_cell.angle_gamma   90.00
#
_symmetry.space_group_name_H-M   'P 1'
#
loop_
_entity.id
_entity.type
_entity.pdbx_description
1 polymer ?
#
loop_
_entity_poly.entity_id
_entity_poly.type
_entity_poly.pdbx_seq_one_letter_code
_entity_poly.pdbx_strand_id
1 'polypeptide(L)'
;MVGLVDLYRKHFFLVLFLTASVTLAEASQGRADQLFHEGYTLYQQHSANRALAKFKEAAQLGHAEAAYYAGNIIRQDYTYITKESEQYFRQAAEGGDVYAMLRLAQGSSVCGTLRDCDYDREEWVDRALNTALIRAEAGDSEAMMELFSVYWQKGERSKAFDWTKKAAEHGNPFAQYWLAVGLLDERKMGFYWTQAGRRADILKWLEASAEQGFPKAMHKLASEYAQDGRMEEAVVWADRMGKTDYFSALFEYGLILTAGPDGSEGKVQYPEVKLVEGLALLFALHRETGNSLVQFSIERILTELDSETIAEAKEKSEELLVDTPILHYLPKFGI
;
A
#
# COMPACT_ATOMS: atom_id res chain seq x y z
N MET A 1 -32.41 39.52 42.07
CA MET A 1 -32.14 38.07 42.06
C MET A 1 -32.56 37.36 40.76
N VAL A 2 -33.26 38.00 39.82
CA VAL A 2 -33.71 37.37 38.56
C VAL A 2 -32.62 37.40 37.47
N GLY A 3 -31.81 38.47 37.39
CA GLY A 3 -30.81 38.63 36.32
C GLY A 3 -29.54 37.76 36.43
N LEU A 4 -29.18 37.27 37.63
CA LEU A 4 -28.03 36.36 37.79
C LEU A 4 -28.34 34.94 37.32
N VAL A 5 -29.58 34.47 37.50
CA VAL A 5 -30.01 33.12 37.11
C VAL A 5 -30.03 32.96 35.58
N ASP A 6 -30.41 34.01 34.84
CA ASP A 6 -30.41 34.00 33.37
C ASP A 6 -29.01 34.00 32.75
N LEU A 7 -28.03 34.64 33.41
CA LEU A 7 -26.63 34.65 32.93
C LEU A 7 -25.98 33.29 33.12
N TYR A 8 -26.17 32.65 34.28
CA TYR A 8 -25.72 31.28 34.53
C TYR A 8 -26.40 30.27 33.61
N ARG A 9 -27.69 30.44 33.33
CA ARG A 9 -28.44 29.58 32.41
C ARG A 9 -27.92 29.70 30.98
N LYS A 10 -27.64 30.91 30.49
CA LYS A 10 -27.04 31.12 29.15
C LYS A 10 -25.62 30.55 29.04
N HIS A 11 -24.77 30.73 30.05
CA HIS A 11 -23.42 30.16 30.05
C HIS A 11 -23.43 28.64 30.17
N PHE A 12 -24.35 28.07 30.95
CA PHE A 12 -24.55 26.63 31.06
C PHE A 12 -25.02 26.02 29.73
N PHE A 13 -25.97 26.65 29.03
CA PHE A 13 -26.41 26.21 27.70
C PHE A 13 -25.30 26.32 26.64
N LEU A 14 -24.48 27.37 26.68
CA LEU A 14 -23.36 27.55 25.75
C LEU A 14 -22.28 26.48 25.94
N VAL A 15 -21.95 26.17 27.20
CA VAL A 15 -20.99 25.11 27.55
C VAL A 15 -21.54 23.73 27.19
N LEU A 16 -22.82 23.43 27.48
CA LEU A 16 -23.45 22.16 27.08
C LEU A 16 -23.51 21.99 25.55
N PHE A 17 -23.80 23.07 24.83
CA PHE A 17 -23.82 23.05 23.36
C PHE A 17 -22.41 22.81 22.80
N LEU A 18 -21.39 23.50 23.32
CA LEU A 18 -19.99 23.28 22.96
C LEU A 18 -19.54 21.84 23.23
N THR A 19 -19.86 21.28 24.41
CA THR A 19 -19.49 19.90 24.73
C THR A 19 -20.23 18.88 23.87
N ALA A 20 -21.51 19.11 23.58
CA ALA A 20 -22.28 18.23 22.69
C ALA A 20 -21.76 18.27 21.25
N SER A 21 -21.40 19.46 20.74
CA SER A 21 -20.81 19.63 19.41
C SER A 21 -19.45 18.94 19.27
N VAL A 22 -18.60 19.00 20.30
CA VAL A 22 -17.30 18.30 20.31
C VAL A 22 -17.51 16.78 20.29
N THR A 23 -18.40 16.24 21.13
CA THR A 23 -18.66 14.78 21.17
C THR A 23 -19.25 14.23 19.86
N LEU A 24 -20.07 15.01 19.17
CA LEU A 24 -20.63 14.62 17.87
C LEU A 24 -19.58 14.67 16.76
N ALA A 25 -18.68 15.66 16.78
CA ALA A 25 -17.58 15.76 15.83
C ALA A 25 -16.57 14.61 16.00
N GLU A 26 -16.21 14.27 17.24
CA GLU A 26 -15.32 13.13 17.54
C GLU A 26 -15.94 11.78 17.12
N ALA A 27 -17.23 11.57 17.40
CA ALA A 27 -17.93 10.36 16.97
C ALA A 27 -18.02 10.26 15.42
N SER A 28 -18.21 11.39 14.74
CA SER A 28 -18.18 11.47 13.28
C SER A 28 -16.81 11.12 12.71
N GLN A 29 -15.74 11.63 13.31
CA GLN A 29 -14.37 11.34 12.89
C GLN A 29 -14.02 9.86 13.09
N GLY A 30 -14.31 9.30 14.26
CA GLY A 30 -14.05 7.87 14.53
C GLY A 30 -14.79 6.94 13.57
N ARG A 31 -16.03 7.32 13.18
CA ARG A 31 -16.76 6.59 12.14
C ARG A 31 -16.11 6.73 10.76
N ALA A 32 -15.64 7.92 10.40
CA ALA A 32 -14.97 8.17 9.13
C ALA A 32 -13.67 7.36 9.02
N ASP A 33 -12.88 7.30 10.09
CA ASP A 33 -11.64 6.52 10.17
C ASP A 33 -11.95 5.02 10.04
N GLN A 34 -12.95 4.50 10.76
CA GLN A 34 -13.35 3.10 10.63
C GLN A 34 -13.73 2.75 9.19
N LEU A 35 -14.57 3.57 8.56
CA LEU A 35 -14.98 3.39 7.17
C LEU A 35 -13.80 3.44 6.20
N PHE A 36 -12.84 4.33 6.45
CA PHE A 36 -11.62 4.39 5.67
C PHE A 36 -10.81 3.09 5.79
N HIS A 37 -10.59 2.57 7.00
CA HIS A 37 -9.86 1.31 7.20
C HIS A 37 -10.57 0.13 6.51
N GLU A 38 -11.89 0.00 6.67
CA GLU A 38 -12.69 -1.01 5.97
C GLU A 38 -12.58 -0.88 4.45
N GLY A 39 -12.67 0.35 3.94
CA GLY A 39 -12.53 0.65 2.51
C GLY A 39 -11.12 0.33 2.00
N TYR A 40 -10.09 0.65 2.76
CA TYR A 40 -8.69 0.41 2.42
C TYR A 40 -8.37 -1.08 2.34
N THR A 41 -8.80 -1.87 3.33
CA THR A 41 -8.67 -3.34 3.27
C THR A 41 -9.34 -3.91 2.02
N LEU A 42 -10.57 -3.49 1.72
CA LEU A 42 -11.29 -3.93 0.52
C LEU A 42 -10.57 -3.50 -0.77
N TYR A 43 -10.00 -2.30 -0.80
CA TYR A 43 -9.24 -1.80 -1.94
C TYR A 43 -7.99 -2.67 -2.19
N GLN A 44 -7.25 -2.99 -1.12
CA GLN A 44 -6.08 -3.86 -1.18
C GLN A 44 -6.41 -5.32 -1.50
N GLN A 45 -7.68 -5.72 -1.40
CA GLN A 45 -8.25 -7.00 -1.84
C GLN A 45 -8.84 -6.95 -3.26
N HIS A 46 -8.52 -5.92 -4.05
CA HIS A 46 -9.08 -5.70 -5.39
C HIS A 46 -10.62 -5.60 -5.44
N SER A 47 -11.28 -5.32 -4.32
CA SER A 47 -12.73 -5.18 -4.21
C SER A 47 -13.18 -3.72 -4.38
N ALA A 48 -12.78 -3.08 -5.49
CA ALA A 48 -12.93 -1.64 -5.73
C ALA A 48 -14.38 -1.14 -5.55
N ASN A 49 -15.39 -1.88 -6.03
CA ASN A 49 -16.80 -1.50 -5.88
C ASN A 49 -17.25 -1.41 -4.41
N ARG A 50 -16.83 -2.38 -3.58
CA ARG A 50 -17.16 -2.40 -2.15
C ARG A 50 -16.37 -1.33 -1.39
N ALA A 51 -15.10 -1.16 -1.75
CA ALA A 51 -14.23 -0.12 -1.21
C ALA A 51 -14.79 1.29 -1.49
N LEU A 52 -15.25 1.54 -2.72
CA LEU A 52 -15.80 2.82 -3.14
C LEU A 52 -16.98 3.26 -2.27
N ALA A 53 -17.90 2.34 -1.95
CA ALA A 53 -19.03 2.65 -1.08
C ALA A 53 -18.57 3.15 0.30
N LYS A 54 -17.57 2.48 0.89
CA LYS A 54 -16.98 2.86 2.18
C LYS A 54 -16.26 4.20 2.12
N PHE A 55 -15.46 4.41 1.09
CA PHE A 55 -14.73 5.66 0.89
C PHE A 55 -15.67 6.85 0.64
N LYS A 56 -16.78 6.66 -0.08
CA LYS A 56 -17.79 7.72 -0.27
C LYS A 56 -18.43 8.12 1.06
N GLU A 57 -18.80 7.16 1.91
CA GLU A 57 -19.36 7.44 3.23
C GLU A 57 -18.33 8.15 4.13
N ALA A 58 -17.08 7.67 4.18
CA ALA A 58 -16.01 8.32 4.95
C ALA A 58 -15.70 9.74 4.45
N ALA A 59 -15.69 9.95 3.13
CA ALA A 59 -15.49 11.27 2.52
C ALA A 59 -16.65 12.21 2.90
N GLN A 60 -17.90 11.75 2.91
CA GLN A 60 -19.04 12.58 3.37
C GLN A 60 -18.91 13.04 4.82
N LEU A 61 -18.20 12.26 5.65
CA LEU A 61 -17.88 12.62 7.03
C LEU A 61 -16.60 13.48 7.17
N GLY A 62 -15.96 13.85 6.05
CA GLY A 62 -14.82 14.77 6.01
C GLY A 62 -13.44 14.09 5.89
N HIS A 63 -13.35 12.77 5.75
CA HIS A 63 -12.06 12.08 5.67
C HIS A 63 -11.37 12.34 4.31
N ALA A 64 -10.30 13.14 4.33
CA ALA A 64 -9.60 13.60 3.12
C ALA A 64 -9.01 12.45 2.29
N GLU A 65 -8.35 11.49 2.94
CA GLU A 65 -7.73 10.37 2.21
C GLU A 65 -8.77 9.40 1.61
N ALA A 66 -9.90 9.18 2.29
CA ALA A 66 -11.01 8.43 1.71
C ALA A 66 -11.56 9.12 0.45
N ALA A 67 -11.66 10.45 0.46
CA ALA A 67 -12.00 11.21 -0.74
C ALA A 67 -10.98 10.96 -1.87
N TYR A 68 -9.67 10.94 -1.59
CA TYR A 68 -8.66 10.58 -2.59
C TYR A 68 -8.93 9.20 -3.20
N TYR A 69 -9.15 8.17 -2.38
CA TYR A 69 -9.38 6.81 -2.87
C TYR A 69 -10.71 6.69 -3.64
N ALA A 70 -11.78 7.34 -3.20
CA ALA A 70 -13.04 7.41 -3.94
C ALA A 70 -12.83 8.04 -5.33
N GLY A 71 -12.15 9.19 -5.38
CA GLY A 71 -11.79 9.86 -6.63
C GLY A 71 -10.94 8.98 -7.54
N ASN A 72 -9.95 8.27 -6.98
CA ASN A 72 -9.05 7.41 -7.75
C ASN A 72 -9.73 6.16 -8.31
N ILE A 73 -10.63 5.51 -7.58
CA ILE A 73 -11.41 4.38 -8.10
C ILE A 73 -12.29 4.84 -9.27
N ILE A 74 -13.06 5.91 -9.10
CA ILE A 74 -13.92 6.46 -10.17
C ILE A 74 -13.07 6.81 -11.40
N ARG A 75 -11.92 7.46 -11.21
CA ARG A 75 -10.99 7.77 -12.31
C ARG A 75 -10.50 6.51 -13.03
N GLN A 76 -10.23 5.43 -12.31
CA GLN A 76 -9.78 4.17 -12.91
C GLN A 76 -10.90 3.51 -13.73
N ASP A 77 -12.14 3.52 -13.24
CA ASP A 77 -13.31 2.95 -13.94
C ASP A 77 -13.61 3.66 -15.26
N TYR A 78 -13.50 4.99 -15.28
CA TYR A 78 -13.74 5.80 -16.49
C TYR A 78 -12.48 6.01 -17.33
N THR A 79 -11.29 5.72 -16.81
CA THR A 79 -9.97 5.97 -17.41
C THR A 79 -9.60 7.45 -17.61
N TYR A 80 -10.42 8.38 -17.11
CA TYR A 80 -10.17 9.83 -17.07
C TYR A 80 -10.78 10.44 -15.80
N ILE A 81 -10.42 11.69 -15.48
CA ILE A 81 -10.99 12.42 -14.34
C ILE A 81 -12.38 12.92 -14.72
N THR A 82 -13.42 12.29 -14.18
CA THR A 82 -14.81 12.77 -14.29
C THR A 82 -15.06 13.93 -13.33
N LYS A 83 -16.16 14.68 -13.52
CA LYS A 83 -16.59 15.73 -12.57
C LYS A 83 -16.75 15.20 -11.15
N GLU A 84 -17.29 13.98 -10.99
CA GLU A 84 -17.44 13.35 -9.67
C GLU A 84 -16.08 13.02 -9.05
N SER A 85 -15.17 12.40 -9.82
CA SER A 85 -13.81 12.09 -9.37
C SER A 85 -13.04 13.35 -8.96
N GLU A 86 -13.17 14.41 -9.75
CA GLU A 86 -12.57 15.72 -9.48
C GLU A 86 -13.08 16.33 -8.18
N GLN A 87 -14.39 16.27 -7.90
CA GLN A 87 -14.95 16.78 -6.64
C GLN A 87 -14.32 16.10 -5.43
N TYR A 88 -14.13 14.78 -5.48
CA TYR A 88 -13.45 14.05 -4.43
C TYR A 88 -11.96 14.42 -4.33
N PHE A 89 -11.25 14.61 -5.44
CA PHE A 89 -9.86 15.09 -5.39
C PHE A 89 -9.74 16.50 -4.82
N ARG A 90 -10.67 17.41 -5.15
CA ARG A 90 -10.69 18.76 -4.57
C ARG A 90 -10.92 18.71 -3.07
N GLN A 91 -11.88 17.90 -2.63
CA GLN A 91 -12.13 17.67 -1.21
C GLN A 91 -10.87 17.13 -0.50
N ALA A 92 -10.21 16.12 -1.09
CA ALA A 92 -8.98 15.56 -0.54
C ALA A 92 -7.85 16.61 -0.48
N ALA A 93 -7.70 17.42 -1.54
CA ALA A 93 -6.70 18.49 -1.60
C ALA A 93 -6.97 19.64 -0.61
N GLU A 94 -8.24 19.98 -0.37
CA GLU A 94 -8.66 20.90 0.70
C GLU A 94 -8.27 20.37 2.08
N GLY A 95 -8.35 19.04 2.27
CA GLY A 95 -7.83 18.35 3.44
C GLY A 95 -6.31 18.13 3.46
N GLY A 96 -5.56 18.65 2.48
CA GLY A 96 -4.11 18.59 2.43
C GLY A 96 -3.51 17.36 1.73
N ASP A 97 -4.32 16.52 1.07
CA ASP A 97 -3.80 15.34 0.35
C ASP A 97 -2.99 15.76 -0.89
N VAL A 98 -1.67 15.52 -0.83
CA VAL A 98 -0.72 15.93 -1.87
C VAL A 98 -0.94 15.14 -3.17
N TYR A 99 -1.30 13.87 -3.08
CA TYR A 99 -1.54 13.04 -4.27
C TYR A 99 -2.79 13.47 -5.02
N ALA A 100 -3.82 13.95 -4.33
CA ALA A 100 -5.00 14.55 -4.94
C ALA A 100 -4.65 15.84 -5.70
N MET A 101 -3.80 16.71 -5.13
CA MET A 101 -3.28 17.89 -5.82
C MET A 101 -2.51 17.49 -7.09
N LEU A 102 -1.67 16.46 -7.01
CA LEU A 102 -0.95 15.93 -8.17
C LEU A 102 -1.90 15.33 -9.22
N ARG A 103 -2.99 14.67 -8.82
CA ARG A 103 -4.04 14.20 -9.75
C ARG A 103 -4.73 15.37 -10.46
N LEU A 104 -5.03 16.46 -9.75
CA LEU A 104 -5.61 17.67 -10.34
C LEU A 104 -4.63 18.38 -11.28
N ALA A 105 -3.32 18.31 -11.00
CA ALA A 105 -2.27 18.77 -11.89
C ALA A 105 -2.05 17.86 -13.12
N GLN A 106 -2.36 16.56 -13.01
CA GLN A 106 -2.28 15.61 -14.12
C GLN A 106 -3.40 15.92 -15.12
N GLY A 107 -3.09 16.73 -16.13
CA GLY A 107 -4.01 17.00 -17.22
C GLY A 107 -4.21 15.78 -18.11
N SER A 108 -5.10 14.86 -17.73
CA SER A 108 -5.67 13.93 -18.70
C SER A 108 -6.64 14.70 -19.60
N SER A 109 -6.44 14.54 -20.89
CA SER A 109 -6.95 15.26 -22.05
C SER A 109 -8.47 15.22 -22.30
N VAL A 110 -9.30 14.87 -21.31
CA VAL A 110 -10.76 14.98 -21.41
C VAL A 110 -11.32 15.24 -20.01
N CYS A 111 -11.45 16.51 -19.62
CA CYS A 111 -12.58 16.88 -18.76
C CYS A 111 -13.85 16.48 -19.52
N GLY A 112 -14.86 15.92 -18.85
CA GLY A 112 -16.13 15.52 -19.49
C GLY A 112 -16.69 16.57 -20.46
N THR A 113 -17.59 16.15 -21.35
CA THR A 113 -17.97 16.70 -22.68
C THR A 113 -18.19 18.22 -22.89
N LEU A 114 -17.98 19.10 -21.92
CA LEU A 114 -18.21 20.54 -22.05
C LEU A 114 -17.00 21.31 -21.51
N ARG A 115 -16.28 21.96 -22.44
CA ARG A 115 -15.29 23.02 -22.24
C ARG A 115 -15.64 23.90 -21.03
N ASP A 116 -14.81 23.82 -20.00
CA ASP A 116 -14.27 24.94 -19.20
C ASP A 116 -13.56 24.33 -17.99
N CYS A 117 -12.28 24.04 -18.18
CA CYS A 117 -11.39 23.57 -17.14
C CYS A 117 -10.28 24.61 -16.99
N ASP A 118 -10.57 25.67 -16.24
CA ASP A 118 -9.59 26.65 -15.79
C ASP A 118 -8.76 26.02 -14.66
N TYR A 119 -7.72 25.30 -15.05
CA TYR A 119 -6.74 24.78 -14.10
C TYR A 119 -5.42 25.48 -14.33
N ASP A 120 -5.00 26.25 -13.35
CA ASP A 120 -3.58 26.49 -13.17
C ASP A 120 -2.93 25.20 -12.65
N ARG A 121 -2.45 24.38 -13.60
CA ARG A 121 -1.73 23.13 -13.28
C ARG A 121 -0.48 23.41 -12.46
N GLU A 122 0.17 24.54 -12.70
CA GLU A 122 1.36 24.94 -11.97
C GLU A 122 0.99 25.26 -10.52
N GLU A 123 -0.14 25.95 -10.29
CA GLU A 123 -0.66 26.22 -8.95
C GLU A 123 -0.89 24.93 -8.13
N TRP A 124 -1.49 23.89 -8.72
CA TRP A 124 -1.69 22.62 -7.99
C TRP A 124 -0.38 21.92 -7.67
N VAL A 125 0.60 21.95 -8.58
CA VAL A 125 1.94 21.40 -8.32
C VAL A 125 2.66 22.20 -7.24
N ASP A 126 2.55 23.52 -7.25
CA ASP A 126 3.19 24.39 -6.27
C ASP A 126 2.52 24.26 -4.89
N ARG A 127 1.20 24.09 -4.84
CA ARG A 127 0.47 23.76 -3.60
C ARG A 127 0.91 22.39 -3.07
N ALA A 128 1.01 21.38 -3.93
CA ALA A 128 1.51 20.04 -3.58
C ALA A 128 2.93 20.11 -2.99
N LEU A 129 3.82 20.86 -3.66
CA LEU A 129 5.19 21.09 -3.22
C LEU A 129 5.22 21.75 -1.84
N ASN A 130 4.53 22.88 -1.66
CA ASN A 130 4.53 23.63 -0.41
C ASN A 130 3.94 22.83 0.75
N THR A 131 2.89 22.03 0.48
CA THR A 131 2.24 21.20 1.49
C THR A 131 3.17 20.08 1.98
N ALA A 132 3.86 19.39 1.08
CA ALA A 132 4.78 18.31 1.44
C ALA A 132 6.10 18.82 2.02
N LEU A 133 6.63 19.95 1.53
CA LEU A 133 7.98 20.42 1.87
C LEU A 133 8.13 20.71 3.37
N ILE A 134 7.15 21.37 3.99
CA ILE A 134 7.19 21.73 5.41
C ILE A 134 7.28 20.46 6.29
N ARG A 135 6.47 19.45 5.98
CA ARG A 135 6.48 18.16 6.69
C ARG A 135 7.80 17.42 6.47
N ALA A 136 8.26 17.36 5.22
CA ALA A 136 9.51 16.69 4.87
C ALA A 136 10.73 17.33 5.56
N GLU A 137 10.80 18.66 5.64
CA GLU A 137 11.85 19.38 6.37
C GLU A 137 11.81 19.13 7.88
N ALA A 138 10.62 18.83 8.43
CA ALA A 138 10.45 18.38 9.81
C ALA A 138 10.80 16.90 10.02
N GLY A 139 11.23 16.17 8.98
CA GLY A 139 11.65 14.78 9.06
C GLY A 139 10.55 13.76 8.76
N ASP A 140 9.37 14.20 8.29
CA ASP A 140 8.29 13.31 7.87
C ASP A 140 8.69 12.56 6.59
N SER A 141 8.98 11.28 6.76
CA SER A 141 9.46 10.42 5.68
C SER A 141 8.39 10.06 4.64
N GLU A 142 7.10 10.15 5.00
CA GLU A 142 5.99 9.98 4.04
C GLU A 142 5.89 11.22 3.16
N ALA A 143 5.99 12.42 3.73
CA ALA A 143 6.03 13.67 2.98
C ALA A 143 7.24 13.74 2.03
N MET A 144 8.37 13.13 2.38
CA MET A 144 9.50 12.98 1.46
C MET A 144 9.13 12.11 0.23
N MET A 145 8.28 11.08 0.39
CA MET A 145 7.76 10.29 -0.73
C MET A 145 6.67 11.02 -1.54
N GLU A 146 5.92 11.92 -0.92
CA GLU A 146 5.07 12.88 -1.64
C GLU A 146 5.95 13.80 -2.52
N LEU A 147 7.05 14.33 -1.98
CA LEU A 147 8.00 15.16 -2.76
C LEU A 147 8.65 14.39 -3.92
N PHE A 148 8.97 13.11 -3.74
CA PHE A 148 9.37 12.26 -4.88
C PHE A 148 8.34 12.37 -6.01
N SER A 149 7.05 12.23 -5.71
CA SER A 149 5.97 12.27 -6.70
C SER A 149 5.80 13.66 -7.32
N VAL A 150 5.94 14.73 -6.52
CA VAL A 150 5.93 16.13 -6.98
C VAL A 150 7.05 16.37 -8.00
N TYR A 151 8.31 16.10 -7.64
CA TYR A 151 9.45 16.31 -8.54
C TYR A 151 9.43 15.37 -9.73
N TRP A 152 8.90 14.15 -9.57
CA TRP A 152 8.68 13.23 -10.69
C TRP A 152 7.69 13.83 -11.70
N GLN A 153 6.61 14.46 -11.24
CA GLN A 153 5.65 15.12 -12.12
C GLN A 153 6.23 16.37 -12.82
N LYS A 154 7.10 17.13 -12.14
CA LYS A 154 7.85 18.25 -12.73
C LYS A 154 8.94 17.82 -13.73
N GLY A 155 9.20 16.51 -13.88
CA GLY A 155 10.26 15.98 -14.73
C GLY A 155 11.67 16.07 -14.11
N GLU A 156 11.76 16.50 -12.86
CA GLU A 156 13.03 16.70 -12.13
C GLU A 156 13.49 15.41 -11.45
N ARG A 157 13.82 14.39 -12.27
CA ARG A 157 14.15 13.02 -11.83
C ARG A 157 15.23 12.95 -10.74
N SER A 158 16.26 13.79 -10.84
CA SER A 158 17.34 13.82 -9.85
C SER A 158 16.83 14.21 -8.46
N LYS A 159 16.01 15.28 -8.38
CA LYS A 159 15.45 15.72 -7.09
C LYS A 159 14.47 14.70 -6.52
N ALA A 160 13.67 14.08 -7.38
CA ALA A 160 12.79 13.00 -6.96
C ALA A 160 13.60 11.89 -6.27
N PHE A 161 14.69 11.45 -6.90
CA PHE A 161 15.59 10.44 -6.33
C PHE A 161 16.22 10.88 -5.01
N ASP A 162 16.70 12.13 -4.92
CA ASP A 162 17.29 12.66 -3.69
C ASP A 162 16.29 12.60 -2.52
N TRP A 163 15.01 12.87 -2.77
CA TRP A 163 13.96 12.75 -1.76
C TRP A 163 13.65 11.31 -1.38
N THR A 164 13.62 10.36 -2.32
CA THR A 164 13.51 8.93 -2.00
C THR A 164 14.67 8.47 -1.13
N LYS A 165 15.90 8.91 -1.43
CA LYS A 165 17.08 8.59 -0.63
C LYS A 165 16.95 9.14 0.79
N LYS A 166 16.55 10.41 0.95
CA LYS A 166 16.30 11.02 2.26
C LYS A 166 15.22 10.26 3.05
N ALA A 167 14.11 9.89 2.40
CA ALA A 167 13.05 9.11 3.03
C ALA A 167 13.57 7.76 3.53
N ALA A 168 14.40 7.08 2.72
CA ALA A 168 15.01 5.80 3.09
C ALA A 168 16.00 5.94 4.25
N GLU A 169 16.80 7.01 4.27
CA GLU A 169 17.70 7.36 5.38
C GLU A 169 16.95 7.71 6.67
N HIS A 170 15.75 8.27 6.56
CA HIS A 170 14.81 8.51 7.67
C HIS A 170 13.99 7.25 8.05
N GLY A 171 14.32 6.08 7.49
CA GLY A 171 13.72 4.81 7.89
C GLY A 171 12.45 4.43 7.14
N ASN A 172 11.98 5.18 6.14
CA ASN A 172 10.74 4.84 5.45
C ASN A 172 10.86 3.49 4.72
N PRO A 173 10.10 2.45 5.10
CA PRO A 173 10.28 1.12 4.51
C PRO A 173 9.88 1.06 3.04
N PHE A 174 8.85 1.81 2.63
CA PHE A 174 8.44 1.91 1.23
C PHE A 174 9.54 2.57 0.37
N ALA A 175 10.15 3.65 0.85
CA ALA A 175 11.26 4.32 0.19
C ALA A 175 12.51 3.43 0.09
N GLN A 176 12.86 2.72 1.17
CA GLN A 176 13.98 1.78 1.19
C GLN A 176 13.81 0.67 0.15
N TYR A 177 12.61 0.08 0.07
CA TYR A 177 12.29 -0.91 -0.96
C TYR A 177 12.44 -0.33 -2.37
N TRP A 178 11.83 0.82 -2.65
CA TRP A 178 11.86 1.40 -3.99
C TRP A 178 13.25 1.91 -4.38
N LEU A 179 14.05 2.38 -3.43
CA LEU A 179 15.44 2.71 -3.65
C LEU A 179 16.21 1.47 -4.09
N ALA A 180 16.05 0.34 -3.39
CA ALA A 180 16.69 -0.91 -3.77
C ALA A 180 16.25 -1.42 -5.16
N VAL A 181 14.94 -1.37 -5.44
CA VAL A 181 14.39 -1.75 -6.75
C VAL A 181 14.93 -0.85 -7.87
N GLY A 182 15.03 0.46 -7.63
CA GLY A 182 15.61 1.41 -8.57
C GLY A 182 17.10 1.16 -8.83
N LEU A 183 17.86 0.72 -7.83
CA LEU A 183 19.27 0.35 -7.98
C LEU A 183 19.47 -0.93 -8.81
N LEU A 184 18.52 -1.86 -8.76
CA LEU A 184 18.50 -3.08 -9.58
C LEU A 184 18.21 -2.78 -11.07
N ASP A 185 17.35 -1.79 -11.37
CA ASP A 185 17.15 -1.31 -12.74
C ASP A 185 18.32 -0.39 -13.14
N GLU A 186 19.47 -1.02 -13.47
CA GLU A 186 20.81 -0.44 -13.72
C GLU A 186 20.86 0.86 -14.55
N ARG A 187 19.76 1.23 -15.20
CA ARG A 187 19.66 2.29 -16.20
C ARG A 187 19.37 3.69 -15.65
N LYS A 188 18.96 3.88 -14.37
CA LYS A 188 18.34 5.18 -13.99
C LYS A 188 18.62 5.76 -12.60
N MET A 189 19.31 5.08 -11.68
CA MET A 189 19.48 5.59 -10.31
C MET A 189 20.84 5.25 -9.69
N GLY A 190 21.53 6.28 -9.17
CA GLY A 190 22.77 6.17 -8.41
C GLY A 190 24.04 5.88 -9.23
N PHE A 191 25.15 6.52 -8.86
CA PHE A 191 26.48 6.19 -9.39
C PHE A 191 27.19 5.22 -8.45
N TYR A 192 27.77 4.16 -9.01
CA TYR A 192 28.54 3.16 -8.27
C TYR A 192 29.84 2.86 -9.01
N TRP A 193 30.95 2.82 -8.27
CA TRP A 193 32.26 2.46 -8.80
C TRP A 193 32.37 0.97 -9.14
N THR A 194 31.62 0.12 -8.45
CA THR A 194 31.63 -1.34 -8.64
C THR A 194 30.23 -1.91 -8.54
N GLN A 195 30.00 -3.02 -9.24
CA GLN A 195 28.74 -3.76 -9.14
C GLN A 195 28.54 -4.35 -7.74
N ALA A 196 29.64 -4.76 -7.08
CA ALA A 196 29.62 -5.25 -5.70
C ALA A 196 29.14 -4.18 -4.69
N GLY A 197 29.58 -2.93 -4.83
CA GLY A 197 29.11 -1.83 -3.98
C GLY A 197 27.61 -1.54 -4.17
N ARG A 198 27.14 -1.58 -5.43
CA ARG A 198 25.71 -1.45 -5.73
C ARG A 198 24.91 -2.59 -5.12
N ARG A 199 25.42 -3.83 -5.24
CA ARG A 199 24.79 -5.02 -4.67
C ARG A 199 24.65 -4.93 -3.16
N ALA A 200 25.70 -4.49 -2.46
CA ALA A 200 25.67 -4.30 -1.01
C ALA A 200 24.58 -3.29 -0.58
N ASP A 201 24.45 -2.16 -1.28
CA ASP A 201 23.40 -1.19 -0.97
C ASP A 201 21.99 -1.70 -1.28
N ILE A 202 21.80 -2.46 -2.37
CA ILE A 202 20.51 -3.10 -2.68
C ILE A 202 20.08 -3.99 -1.52
N LEU A 203 20.95 -4.89 -1.05
CA LEU A 203 20.65 -5.81 0.04
C LEU A 203 20.40 -5.06 1.34
N LYS A 204 21.25 -4.07 1.68
CA LYS A 204 21.07 -3.22 2.86
C LYS A 204 19.69 -2.55 2.91
N TRP A 205 19.26 -1.95 1.81
CA TRP A 205 17.97 -1.27 1.76
C TRP A 205 16.78 -2.24 1.78
N LEU A 206 16.89 -3.39 1.12
CA LEU A 206 15.88 -4.43 1.21
C LEU A 206 15.77 -5.00 2.64
N GLU A 207 16.90 -5.27 3.30
CA GLU A 207 16.96 -5.72 4.70
C GLU A 207 16.28 -4.71 5.62
N ALA A 208 16.67 -3.44 5.56
CA ALA A 208 16.08 -2.39 6.40
C ALA A 208 14.55 -2.25 6.21
N SER A 209 14.06 -2.42 4.98
CA SER A 209 12.64 -2.37 4.67
C SER A 209 11.90 -3.62 5.17
N ALA A 210 12.50 -4.80 4.96
CA ALA A 210 11.93 -6.08 5.34
C ALA A 210 11.90 -6.27 6.87
N GLU A 211 12.91 -5.78 7.60
CA GLU A 211 12.96 -5.80 9.07
C GLU A 211 11.85 -4.97 9.71
N GLN A 212 11.39 -3.91 9.04
CA GLN A 212 10.26 -3.11 9.46
C GLN A 212 8.90 -3.71 9.08
N GLY A 213 8.88 -4.92 8.52
CA GLY A 213 7.64 -5.62 8.22
C GLY A 213 7.13 -5.43 6.80
N PHE A 214 7.85 -4.74 5.89
CA PHE A 214 7.32 -4.48 4.55
C PHE A 214 7.33 -5.75 3.68
N PRO A 215 6.17 -6.34 3.33
CA PRO A 215 6.16 -7.69 2.77
C PRO A 215 6.74 -7.80 1.36
N LYS A 216 6.63 -6.74 0.56
CA LYS A 216 7.27 -6.67 -0.76
C LYS A 216 8.79 -6.75 -0.65
N ALA A 217 9.38 -6.11 0.36
CA ALA A 217 10.81 -6.19 0.62
C ALA A 217 11.23 -7.57 1.11
N MET A 218 10.46 -8.22 2.00
CA MET A 218 10.75 -9.59 2.44
C MET A 218 10.83 -10.56 1.26
N HIS A 219 9.81 -10.54 0.40
CA HIS A 219 9.77 -11.38 -0.80
C HIS A 219 10.94 -11.09 -1.75
N LYS A 220 11.20 -9.80 -2.01
CA LYS A 220 12.29 -9.40 -2.88
C LYS A 220 13.65 -9.83 -2.32
N LEU A 221 13.89 -9.60 -1.02
CA LEU A 221 15.13 -9.95 -0.33
C LEU A 221 15.40 -11.45 -0.35
N ALA A 222 14.40 -12.28 -0.08
CA ALA A 222 14.52 -13.73 -0.18
C ALA A 222 14.97 -14.16 -1.59
N SER A 223 14.37 -13.56 -2.63
CA SER A 223 14.77 -13.83 -4.02
C SER A 223 16.19 -13.33 -4.34
N GLU A 224 16.60 -12.18 -3.81
CA GLU A 224 17.95 -11.65 -4.04
C GLU A 224 19.02 -12.51 -3.37
N TYR A 225 18.81 -12.96 -2.13
CA TYR A 225 19.73 -13.90 -1.48
C TYR A 225 19.84 -15.23 -2.23
N ALA A 226 18.73 -15.78 -2.71
CA ALA A 226 18.77 -17.00 -3.50
C ALA A 226 19.59 -16.85 -4.79
N GLN A 227 19.45 -15.71 -5.48
CA GLN A 227 20.26 -15.40 -6.67
C GLN A 227 21.76 -15.26 -6.35
N ASP A 228 22.10 -14.78 -5.15
CA ASP A 228 23.48 -14.71 -4.67
C ASP A 228 24.02 -16.06 -4.15
N GLY A 229 23.22 -17.14 -4.21
CA GLY A 229 23.58 -18.45 -3.65
C GLY A 229 23.53 -18.51 -2.11
N ARG A 230 22.97 -17.49 -1.47
CA ARG A 230 22.83 -17.34 -0.01
C ARG A 230 21.54 -17.99 0.47
N MET A 231 21.46 -19.32 0.31
CA MET A 231 20.20 -20.06 0.47
C MET A 231 19.70 -20.07 1.93
N GLU A 232 20.61 -20.15 2.91
CA GLU A 232 20.24 -20.13 4.32
C GLU A 232 19.51 -18.83 4.68
N GLU A 233 20.04 -17.69 4.24
CA GLU A 233 19.39 -16.40 4.47
C GLU A 233 18.10 -16.23 3.66
N ALA A 234 18.06 -16.75 2.43
CA ALA A 234 16.85 -16.74 1.61
C ALA A 234 15.69 -17.48 2.29
N VAL A 235 15.97 -18.66 2.88
CA VAL A 235 14.98 -19.47 3.62
C VAL A 235 14.47 -18.76 4.86
N VAL A 236 15.35 -18.07 5.61
CA VAL A 236 14.93 -17.26 6.78
C VAL A 236 13.89 -16.20 6.39
N TRP A 237 14.09 -15.52 5.26
CA TRP A 237 13.11 -14.53 4.79
C TRP A 237 11.87 -15.17 4.17
N ALA A 238 11.99 -16.33 3.53
CA ALA A 238 10.85 -17.09 3.06
C ALA A 238 9.94 -17.51 4.24
N ASP A 239 10.48 -17.97 5.35
CA ASP A 239 9.69 -18.29 6.55
C ASP A 239 8.96 -17.07 7.13
N ARG A 240 9.52 -15.85 6.95
CA ARG A 240 8.85 -14.60 7.33
C ARG A 240 7.72 -14.24 6.36
N MET A 241 7.88 -14.52 5.05
CA MET A 241 6.82 -14.33 4.05
C MET A 241 5.54 -15.08 4.44
N GLY A 242 5.68 -16.32 4.92
CA GLY A 242 4.58 -17.16 5.41
C GLY A 242 3.79 -16.62 6.61
N LYS A 243 4.26 -15.53 7.23
CA LYS A 243 3.63 -14.86 8.39
C LYS A 243 3.06 -13.48 8.05
N THR A 244 3.05 -13.12 6.77
CA THR A 244 2.47 -11.87 6.28
C THR A 244 1.04 -12.07 5.82
N ASP A 245 0.35 -10.98 5.55
CA ASP A 245 -0.94 -10.97 4.84
C ASP A 245 -0.77 -10.68 3.34
N TYR A 246 0.46 -10.61 2.83
CA TYR A 246 0.73 -10.25 1.43
C TYR A 246 0.52 -11.43 0.50
N PHE A 247 -0.45 -11.30 -0.40
CA PHE A 247 -0.83 -12.34 -1.37
C PHE A 247 0.37 -12.99 -2.05
N SER A 248 1.25 -12.19 -2.68
CA SER A 248 2.36 -12.75 -3.46
C SER A 248 3.40 -13.42 -2.58
N ALA A 249 3.61 -12.94 -1.34
CA ALA A 249 4.52 -13.58 -0.41
C ALA A 249 4.00 -14.94 0.06
N LEU A 250 2.73 -15.02 0.43
CA LEU A 250 2.09 -16.28 0.83
C LEU A 250 2.03 -17.28 -0.32
N PHE A 251 1.68 -16.83 -1.53
CA PHE A 251 1.61 -17.67 -2.71
C PHE A 251 2.98 -18.28 -3.05
N GLU A 252 4.01 -17.45 -3.14
CA GLU A 252 5.38 -17.90 -3.43
C GLU A 252 5.91 -18.79 -2.32
N TYR A 253 5.64 -18.48 -1.04
CA TYR A 253 6.04 -19.34 0.07
C TYR A 253 5.39 -20.72 0.00
N GLY A 254 4.10 -20.81 -0.30
CA GLY A 254 3.42 -22.08 -0.52
C GLY A 254 4.08 -22.91 -1.62
N LEU A 255 4.42 -22.28 -2.76
CA LEU A 255 5.14 -22.95 -3.85
C LEU A 255 6.54 -23.42 -3.43
N ILE A 256 7.31 -22.57 -2.75
CA ILE A 256 8.65 -22.89 -2.22
C ILE A 256 8.59 -24.13 -1.32
N LEU A 257 7.62 -24.20 -0.40
CA LEU A 257 7.45 -25.33 0.49
C LEU A 257 7.10 -26.63 -0.25
N THR A 258 6.23 -26.56 -1.27
CA THR A 258 5.87 -27.74 -2.07
C THR A 258 7.00 -28.24 -2.97
N ALA A 259 7.86 -27.33 -3.45
CA ALA A 259 9.00 -27.69 -4.29
C ALA A 259 10.20 -28.20 -3.47
N GLY A 260 10.42 -27.65 -2.28
CA GLY A 260 11.53 -28.03 -1.41
C GLY A 260 12.90 -27.79 -2.06
N PRO A 261 13.84 -28.75 -1.95
CA PRO A 261 15.20 -28.62 -2.50
C PRO A 261 15.22 -28.57 -4.03
N ASP A 262 14.23 -29.17 -4.68
CA ASP A 262 14.13 -29.29 -6.14
C ASP A 262 13.51 -28.05 -6.80
N GLY A 263 13.40 -26.94 -6.06
CA GLY A 263 13.01 -25.64 -6.61
C GLY A 263 13.94 -25.18 -7.73
N SER A 264 13.45 -24.26 -8.58
CA SER A 264 14.24 -23.76 -9.72
C SER A 264 15.51 -23.04 -9.28
N GLU A 265 16.59 -23.19 -10.05
CA GLU A 265 17.85 -22.47 -9.82
C GLU A 265 17.63 -20.95 -9.80
N GLY A 266 18.28 -20.25 -8.86
CA GLY A 266 18.11 -18.80 -8.64
C GLY A 266 16.80 -18.40 -7.96
N LYS A 267 15.95 -19.36 -7.58
CA LYS A 267 14.81 -19.17 -6.67
C LYS A 267 15.16 -19.74 -5.30
N VAL A 268 14.35 -19.39 -4.31
CA VAL A 268 14.49 -19.96 -2.97
C VAL A 268 14.21 -21.46 -3.04
N GLN A 269 15.20 -22.28 -2.68
CA GLN A 269 15.09 -23.73 -2.52
C GLN A 269 15.02 -24.03 -1.03
N TYR A 270 13.90 -24.58 -0.58
CA TYR A 270 13.72 -24.89 0.83
C TYR A 270 14.49 -26.17 1.18
N PRO A 271 15.10 -26.31 2.38
CA PRO A 271 16.00 -27.45 2.66
C PRO A 271 15.31 -28.83 2.68
N GLU A 272 13.98 -28.84 2.81
CA GLU A 272 13.15 -30.04 2.84
C GLU A 272 11.83 -29.78 2.12
N VAL A 273 11.21 -30.85 1.58
CA VAL A 273 9.89 -30.74 0.97
C VAL A 273 8.86 -30.71 2.10
N LYS A 274 8.09 -29.61 2.19
CA LYS A 274 6.99 -29.41 3.14
C LYS A 274 5.65 -29.40 2.39
N LEU A 275 5.34 -30.54 1.79
CA LEU A 275 4.26 -30.64 0.81
C LEU A 275 2.89 -30.33 1.42
N VAL A 276 2.58 -30.92 2.58
CA VAL A 276 1.29 -30.72 3.27
C VAL A 276 1.15 -29.26 3.71
N GLU A 277 2.19 -28.65 4.28
CA GLU A 277 2.17 -27.25 4.72
C GLU A 277 2.03 -26.29 3.54
N GLY A 278 2.79 -26.51 2.47
CA GLY A 278 2.72 -25.70 1.26
C GLY A 278 1.34 -25.77 0.61
N LEU A 279 0.80 -26.99 0.43
CA LEU A 279 -0.55 -27.17 -0.11
C LEU A 279 -1.63 -26.60 0.80
N ALA A 280 -1.54 -26.79 2.12
CA ALA A 280 -2.50 -26.23 3.07
C ALA A 280 -2.55 -24.70 2.97
N LEU A 281 -1.40 -24.05 2.87
CA LEU A 281 -1.33 -22.60 2.68
C LEU A 281 -1.95 -22.18 1.33
N LEU A 282 -1.66 -22.90 0.25
CA LEU A 282 -2.24 -22.60 -1.07
C LEU A 282 -3.76 -22.81 -1.08
N PHE A 283 -4.27 -23.87 -0.45
CA PHE A 283 -5.72 -24.08 -0.30
C PHE A 283 -6.39 -22.96 0.49
N ALA A 284 -5.81 -22.58 1.63
CA ALA A 284 -6.32 -21.46 2.43
C ALA A 284 -6.28 -20.15 1.63
N LEU A 285 -5.18 -19.87 0.93
CA LEU A 285 -5.04 -18.67 0.11
C LEU A 285 -6.07 -18.65 -1.03
N HIS A 286 -6.31 -19.77 -1.70
CA HIS A 286 -7.35 -19.86 -2.72
C HIS A 286 -8.76 -19.68 -2.12
N ARG A 287 -9.04 -20.25 -0.95
CA ARG A 287 -10.30 -20.07 -0.24
C ARG A 287 -10.58 -18.59 0.06
N GLU A 288 -9.58 -17.87 0.58
CA GLU A 288 -9.74 -16.46 0.96
C GLU A 288 -9.83 -15.51 -0.24
N THR A 289 -9.26 -15.89 -1.39
CA THR A 289 -9.10 -14.96 -2.53
C THR A 289 -9.87 -15.34 -3.78
N GLY A 290 -10.29 -16.60 -3.90
CA GLY A 290 -10.84 -17.16 -5.14
C GLY A 290 -9.87 -17.09 -6.33
N ASN A 291 -8.57 -16.90 -6.07
CA ASN A 291 -7.60 -16.59 -7.14
C ASN A 291 -7.33 -17.80 -8.03
N SER A 292 -7.54 -17.65 -9.34
CA SER A 292 -7.43 -18.72 -10.33
C SER A 292 -5.99 -19.18 -10.58
N LEU A 293 -4.99 -18.31 -10.39
CA LEU A 293 -3.58 -18.70 -10.49
C LEU A 293 -3.22 -19.67 -9.36
N VAL A 294 -3.70 -19.40 -8.14
CA VAL A 294 -3.49 -20.29 -6.99
C VAL A 294 -4.17 -21.64 -7.24
N GLN A 295 -5.40 -21.63 -7.75
CA GLN A 295 -6.11 -22.85 -8.14
C GLN A 295 -5.34 -23.67 -9.17
N PHE A 296 -4.87 -23.03 -10.24
CA PHE A 296 -4.10 -23.70 -11.29
C PHE A 296 -2.82 -24.34 -10.74
N SER A 297 -2.11 -23.64 -9.86
CA SER A 297 -0.92 -24.18 -9.19
C SER A 297 -1.23 -25.37 -8.30
N ILE A 298 -2.32 -25.32 -7.53
CA ILE A 298 -2.80 -26.46 -6.74
C ILE A 298 -3.08 -27.65 -7.66
N GLU A 299 -3.91 -27.49 -8.69
CA GLU A 299 -4.31 -28.57 -9.61
C GLU A 299 -3.09 -29.27 -10.23
N ARG A 300 -2.05 -28.51 -10.62
CA ARG A 300 -0.80 -29.06 -11.13
C ARG A 300 -0.02 -29.86 -10.08
N ILE A 301 -0.06 -29.46 -8.82
CA ILE A 301 0.63 -30.20 -7.74
C ILE A 301 -0.15 -31.49 -7.44
N LEU A 302 -1.48 -31.47 -7.49
CA LEU A 302 -2.32 -32.63 -7.16
C LEU A 302 -2.20 -33.79 -8.15
N THR A 303 -1.74 -33.57 -9.39
CA THR A 303 -1.73 -34.63 -10.44
C THR A 303 -0.89 -35.85 -10.08
N GLU A 304 0.08 -35.71 -9.17
CA GLU A 304 1.03 -36.75 -8.81
C GLU A 304 0.90 -37.21 -7.34
N LEU A 305 -0.15 -36.76 -6.64
CA LEU A 305 -0.30 -36.99 -5.20
C LEU A 305 -1.40 -37.99 -4.84
N ASP A 306 -1.15 -38.74 -3.76
CA ASP A 306 -2.12 -39.67 -3.19
C ASP A 306 -3.25 -38.93 -2.44
N SER A 307 -4.38 -39.60 -2.26
CA SER A 307 -5.57 -39.00 -1.64
C SER A 307 -5.39 -38.67 -0.15
N GLU A 308 -4.49 -39.34 0.56
CA GLU A 308 -4.27 -39.15 2.01
C GLU A 308 -3.55 -37.82 2.25
N THR A 309 -2.45 -37.58 1.54
CA THR A 309 -1.70 -36.31 1.57
C THR A 309 -2.61 -35.12 1.20
N ILE A 310 -3.47 -35.29 0.21
CA ILE A 310 -4.42 -34.24 -0.22
C ILE A 310 -5.45 -33.96 0.87
N ALA A 311 -5.97 -35.00 1.53
CA ALA A 311 -6.96 -34.84 2.60
C ALA A 311 -6.33 -34.12 3.81
N GLU A 312 -5.13 -34.50 4.21
CA GLU A 312 -4.39 -33.87 5.31
C GLU A 312 -4.13 -32.38 5.03
N ALA A 313 -3.66 -32.03 3.83
CA ALA A 313 -3.43 -30.64 3.46
C ALA A 313 -4.71 -29.79 3.48
N LYS A 314 -5.85 -30.38 3.07
CA LYS A 314 -7.15 -29.70 3.13
C LYS A 314 -7.60 -29.46 4.55
N GLU A 315 -7.54 -30.48 5.42
CA GLU A 315 -7.88 -30.35 6.84
C GLU A 315 -7.04 -29.25 7.50
N LYS A 316 -5.72 -29.29 7.32
CA LYS A 316 -4.80 -28.28 7.86
C LYS A 316 -5.06 -26.86 7.32
N SER A 317 -5.60 -26.74 6.11
CA SER A 317 -5.94 -25.44 5.53
C SER A 317 -7.11 -24.75 6.22
N GLU A 318 -7.98 -25.48 6.91
CA GLU A 318 -9.20 -24.94 7.53
C GLU A 318 -8.90 -23.90 8.61
N GLU A 319 -7.78 -24.03 9.31
CA GLU A 319 -7.36 -23.12 10.38
C GLU A 319 -6.43 -21.98 9.89
N LEU A 320 -5.88 -22.09 8.69
CA LEU A 320 -4.93 -21.10 8.15
C LEU A 320 -5.67 -19.90 7.55
N LEU A 321 -5.11 -18.71 7.75
CA LEU A 321 -5.58 -17.43 7.17
C LEU A 321 -7.03 -17.03 7.53
N VAL A 322 -7.64 -17.69 8.51
CA VAL A 322 -8.97 -17.33 9.02
C VAL A 322 -8.93 -15.89 9.56
N ASP A 323 -9.94 -15.09 9.20
CA ASP A 323 -10.06 -13.66 9.55
C ASP A 323 -8.83 -12.80 9.16
N THR A 324 -7.96 -13.31 8.28
CA THR A 324 -6.76 -12.60 7.84
C THR A 324 -7.04 -11.92 6.50
N PRO A 325 -7.07 -10.58 6.44
CA PRO A 325 -7.34 -9.89 5.19
C PRO A 325 -6.12 -10.02 4.26
N ILE A 326 -6.23 -10.82 3.20
CA ILE A 326 -5.14 -10.98 2.24
C ILE A 326 -4.98 -9.71 1.38
N LEU A 327 -3.83 -9.06 1.43
CA LEU A 327 -3.58 -7.75 0.82
C LEU A 327 -2.62 -7.84 -0.36
N HIS A 328 -2.73 -6.87 -1.28
CA HIS A 328 -1.82 -6.71 -2.43
C HIS A 328 -0.84 -5.53 -2.29
N TYR A 329 -0.92 -4.75 -1.21
CA TYR A 329 -0.05 -3.59 -0.95
C TYR A 329 0.05 -2.64 -2.17
N LEU A 330 -1.10 -2.28 -2.75
CA LEU A 330 -1.15 -1.41 -3.93
C LEU A 330 -0.64 -0.01 -3.56
N PRO A 331 0.15 0.63 -4.43
CA PRO A 331 0.64 1.99 -4.17
C PRO A 331 -0.52 2.98 -4.18
N LYS A 332 -0.46 3.99 -3.29
CA LYS A 332 -1.44 5.07 -3.27
C LYS A 332 -1.41 5.90 -4.56
N PHE A 333 -0.21 6.20 -5.06
CA PHE A 333 0.01 7.04 -6.25
C PHE A 333 1.30 6.63 -6.95
N GLY A 334 1.29 6.61 -8.29
CA GLY A 334 2.49 6.29 -9.07
C GLY A 334 2.86 4.80 -9.07
N ILE A 335 4.17 4.53 -9.16
CA ILE A 335 4.77 3.18 -9.26
C ILE A 335 4.68 2.44 -7.92
#